data_AF-A0A397JVV9-F1
#
_entry.id   AF-A0A397JVV9-F1
#
_cell.length_a   1.000
_cell.length_b   1.000
_cell.length_c   1.000
_cell.angle_alpha   90.00
_cell.angle_beta   90.00
_cell.angle_gamma   90.00
#
_symmetry.space_group_name_H-M   'P 1'
#
loop_
_entity.id
_entity.type
_entity.pdbx_description
1 polymer ?
#
loop_
_entity_poly.entity_id
_entity_poly.type
_entity_poly.pdbx_seq_one_letter_code
_entity_poly.pdbx_strand_id
1 'polypeptide(L)'
;MASEKGQRLARAKYPTYNRNRLPTLQEVLSRKTAPPVCLYNFYLYMRDRECASEYLDFYLDVLEHEVICKAFVKDIKKLGLDQ
;
A
#
# COMPACT_ATOMS: atom_id res chain seq x y z
N MET A 1 -7.02 -7.02 18.19
CA MET A 1 -5.65 -7.35 17.73
C MET A 1 -5.38 -6.52 16.49
N ALA A 2 -4.29 -5.77 16.41
CA ALA A 2 -3.98 -5.01 15.20
C ALA A 2 -3.64 -5.99 14.07
N SER A 3 -4.33 -5.91 12.93
CA SER A 3 -4.01 -6.67 11.71
C SER A 3 -2.52 -6.52 11.39
N GLU A 4 -1.86 -7.60 10.98
CA GLU A 4 -0.44 -7.61 10.58
C GLU A 4 -0.14 -6.51 9.54
N LYS A 5 -1.10 -6.26 8.64
CA LYS A 5 -1.05 -5.16 7.68
C LYS A 5 -0.95 -3.79 8.37
N GLY A 6 -1.75 -3.56 9.41
CA GLY A 6 -1.70 -2.32 10.19
C GLY A 6 -0.32 -2.06 10.82
N GLN A 7 0.37 -3.11 11.27
CA GLN A 7 1.72 -3.00 11.83
C GLN A 7 2.78 -2.70 10.74
N ARG A 8 2.67 -3.34 9.57
CA ARG A 8 3.53 -3.05 8.41
C ARG A 8 3.39 -1.59 7.98
N LEU A 9 2.15 -1.08 7.93
CA LEU A 9 1.85 0.30 7.53
C LEU A 9 2.36 1.34 8.54
N ALA A 10 2.30 1.03 9.84
CA ALA A 10 2.78 1.92 10.91
C ALA A 10 4.30 2.12 10.87
N ARG A 11 5.07 1.13 10.38
CA ARG A 11 6.54 1.18 10.28
C ARG A 11 7.05 1.85 9.00
N ALA A 12 6.16 2.28 8.10
CA ALA A 12 6.56 2.90 6.84
C ALA A 12 7.20 4.28 7.09
N LYS A 13 8.32 4.56 6.41
CA LYS A 13 8.92 5.91 6.39
C LYS A 13 8.15 6.78 5.41
N TYR A 14 7.78 7.98 5.83
CA TYR A 14 7.02 8.92 5.00
C TYR A 14 7.93 10.01 4.43
N PRO A 15 7.79 10.37 3.15
CA PRO A 15 8.45 11.55 2.61
C PRO A 15 7.83 12.82 3.20
N THR A 16 8.61 13.89 3.31
CA THR A 16 8.11 15.21 3.71
C THR A 16 7.16 15.74 2.62
N TYR A 17 5.86 15.79 2.93
CA TYR A 17 4.84 16.25 1.99
C TYR A 17 4.63 17.77 2.14
N ASN A 18 5.18 18.54 1.20
CA ASN A 18 5.15 20.01 1.23
C ASN A 18 4.27 20.52 0.07
N ARG A 19 2.96 20.63 0.28
CA ARG A 19 2.02 21.16 -0.72
C ARG A 19 0.93 21.99 -0.06
N ASN A 20 0.55 23.10 -0.70
CA ASN A 20 -0.52 24.02 -0.27
C ASN A 20 -1.93 23.44 -0.45
N ARG A 21 -2.08 22.11 -0.40
CA ARG A 21 -3.35 21.41 -0.61
C ARG A 21 -3.35 20.05 0.08
N LEU A 22 -4.55 19.48 0.23
CA LEU A 22 -4.72 18.10 0.65
C LEU A 22 -4.20 17.10 -0.40
N PRO A 23 -3.70 15.93 0.03
CA PRO A 23 -3.25 14.90 -0.89
C PRO A 23 -4.40 14.22 -1.61
N THR A 24 -4.12 13.71 -2.81
CA THR A 24 -5.06 12.86 -3.54
C THR A 24 -5.06 11.44 -3.00
N LEU A 25 -6.12 10.67 -3.26
CA LEU A 25 -6.18 9.26 -2.88
C LEU A 25 -4.97 8.48 -3.45
N GLN A 26 -4.60 8.73 -4.71
CA GLN A 26 -3.45 8.08 -5.33
C GLN A 26 -2.12 8.41 -4.64
N GLU A 27 -1.96 9.63 -4.11
CA GLU A 27 -0.76 10.02 -3.34
C GLU A 27 -0.69 9.26 -2.00
N VAL A 28 -1.83 9.09 -1.33
CA VAL A 28 -1.96 8.30 -0.10
C VAL A 28 -1.65 6.82 -0.38
N LEU A 29 -2.29 6.21 -1.38
CA LEU A 29 -2.10 4.81 -1.75
C LEU A 29 -0.67 4.50 -2.21
N SER A 30 -0.02 5.45 -2.90
CA SER A 30 1.38 5.33 -3.32
C SER A 30 2.40 5.62 -2.22
N ARG A 31 1.95 5.83 -0.96
CA ARG A 31 2.81 6.10 0.21
C ARG A 31 3.69 7.35 0.04
N LYS A 32 3.21 8.34 -0.70
CA LYS A 32 3.93 9.62 -0.96
C LYS A 32 3.55 10.74 -0.01
N THR A 33 2.80 10.43 1.03
CA THR A 33 2.25 11.41 1.99
C THR A 33 2.65 11.04 3.42
N ALA A 34 2.57 12.00 4.32
CA ALA A 34 2.90 11.85 5.74
C ALA A 34 1.63 12.05 6.61
N PRO A 35 1.67 11.64 7.90
CA PRO A 35 0.61 11.99 8.84
C PRO A 35 0.28 13.49 8.80
N PRO A 36 -1.00 13.88 8.98
CA PRO A 36 -2.14 13.02 9.36
C PRO A 36 -2.82 12.29 8.20
N VAL A 37 -2.45 12.56 6.94
CA VAL A 37 -3.11 11.98 5.75
C VAL A 37 -2.14 11.06 4.99
N CYS A 38 -1.76 9.97 5.66
CA CYS A 38 -0.93 8.89 5.08
C CYS A 38 -1.70 7.57 4.99
N LEU A 39 -1.13 6.60 4.26
CA LEU A 39 -1.77 5.30 4.07
C LEU A 39 -2.17 4.61 5.39
N TYR A 40 -1.35 4.73 6.43
CA TYR A 40 -1.67 4.17 7.74
C TYR A 40 -2.89 4.85 8.38
N ASN A 41 -2.91 6.18 8.42
CA ASN A 41 -4.06 6.91 8.97
C ASN A 41 -5.33 6.70 8.14
N PHE A 42 -5.19 6.58 6.81
CA PHE A 42 -6.31 6.23 5.92
C PHE A 42 -6.82 4.81 6.21
N TYR A 43 -5.93 3.84 6.44
CA TYR A 43 -6.33 2.50 6.87
C TYR A 43 -7.07 2.51 8.20
N LEU A 44 -6.61 3.28 9.19
CA LEU A 44 -7.32 3.44 10.46
C LEU A 44 -8.72 4.02 10.26
N TYR A 45 -8.86 5.03 9.41
CA TYR A 45 -10.15 5.61 9.06
C TYR A 45 -11.09 4.59 8.39
N MET A 46 -10.60 3.89 7.36
CA MET A 46 -11.39 2.86 6.66
C MET A 46 -11.84 1.74 7.60
N ARG A 47 -10.99 1.35 8.56
CA ARG A 47 -11.28 0.30 9.54
C ARG A 47 -12.25 0.77 10.63
N ASP A 48 -11.95 1.91 11.26
CA ASP A 48 -12.61 2.34 12.50
C ASP A 48 -13.82 3.25 12.27
N ARG A 49 -13.89 3.93 11.12
CA ARG A 49 -14.98 4.87 10.79
C ARG A 49 -15.92 4.33 9.71
N GLU A 50 -15.37 3.81 8.62
CA GLU A 50 -16.17 3.35 7.48
C GLU A 50 -16.48 1.84 7.54
N CYS A 51 -15.83 1.09 8.43
CA CYS A 51 -15.94 -0.37 8.53
C CYS A 51 -15.76 -1.08 7.18
N ALA A 52 -14.90 -0.52 6.32
CA ALA A 52 -14.73 -0.87 4.91
C ALA A 52 -13.26 -1.17 4.57
N SER A 53 -12.48 -1.61 5.58
CA SER A 53 -11.04 -1.89 5.43
C SER A 53 -10.74 -3.00 4.42
N GLU A 54 -11.69 -3.89 4.15
CA GLU A 54 -11.56 -5.00 3.20
C GLU A 54 -11.27 -4.52 1.76
N TYR A 55 -11.82 -3.39 1.33
CA TYR A 55 -11.54 -2.85 0.00
C TYR A 55 -10.09 -2.39 -0.12
N LEU A 56 -9.59 -1.72 0.92
CA LEU A 56 -8.21 -1.27 0.97
C LEU A 56 -7.26 -2.47 1.08
N ASP A 57 -7.62 -3.47 1.87
CA ASP A 57 -6.85 -4.70 2.01
C ASP A 57 -6.75 -5.46 0.69
N PHE A 58 -7.86 -5.62 -0.04
CA PHE A 58 -7.89 -6.21 -1.38
C PHE A 58 -7.01 -5.44 -2.36
N TYR A 59 -7.13 -4.12 -2.40
CA TYR A 59 -6.29 -3.28 -3.26
C TYR A 59 -4.80 -3.48 -2.99
N LEU A 60 -4.40 -3.50 -1.71
CA LEU A 60 -3.01 -3.71 -1.32
C LEU A 60 -2.50 -5.12 -1.68
N ASP A 61 -3.34 -6.15 -1.54
CA ASP A 61 -3.00 -7.52 -1.89
C ASP A 61 -2.79 -7.68 -3.41
N VAL A 62 -3.64 -7.07 -4.23
CA VAL A 62 -3.49 -7.09 -5.69
C VAL A 62 -2.18 -6.43 -6.11
N LEU A 63 -1.81 -5.29 -5.49
CA LEU A 63 -0.53 -4.64 -5.76
C LEU A 63 0.67 -5.51 -5.35
N GLU A 64 0.62 -6.15 -4.17
CA GLU A 64 1.68 -7.04 -3.70
C GLU A 64 1.82 -8.26 -4.63
N HIS A 65 0.69 -8.83 -5.06
CA HIS A 65 0.65 -9.94 -6.02
C HIS A 65 1.24 -9.54 -7.39
N GLU A 66 0.94 -8.34 -7.90
CA GLU A 66 1.52 -7.85 -9.16
C GLU A 66 3.05 -7.78 -9.10
N VAL A 67 3.61 -7.35 -7.97
CA VAL A 67 5.07 -7.32 -7.76
C VAL A 67 5.65 -8.73 -7.77
N ILE A 68 5.01 -9.67 -7.07
CA ILE A 68 5.44 -11.08 -7.02
C ILE A 68 5.38 -11.71 -8.41
N CYS A 69 4.28 -11.52 -9.15
CA CYS A 69 4.13 -12.03 -10.51
C CYS A 69 5.23 -11.49 -11.45
N LYS A 70 5.53 -10.19 -11.39
CA LYS A 70 6.61 -9.60 -12.19
C LYS A 70 7.97 -10.20 -11.85
N ALA A 71 8.24 -10.44 -10.56
CA ALA A 71 9.47 -11.09 -10.12
C ALA A 71 9.54 -12.55 -10.63
N PHE A 72 8.46 -13.31 -10.46
CA PHE A 72 8.35 -14.69 -10.94
C PHE A 72 8.60 -14.79 -12.46
N VAL A 73 7.92 -13.98 -13.27
CA VAL A 73 8.11 -13.97 -14.74
C VAL A 73 9.55 -13.59 -15.10
N LYS A 74 10.15 -12.64 -14.38
CA LYS A 74 11.56 -12.27 -14.58
C LYS A 74 12.50 -13.45 -14.29
N ASP A 75 12.21 -14.24 -13.27
CA ASP A 75 13.04 -15.38 -12.90
C ASP A 75 12.87 -16.57 -13.84
N ILE A 76 11.65 -16.83 -14.33
CA ILE A 76 11.40 -17.81 -15.41
C ILE A 76 12.26 -17.51 -16.65
N LYS A 77 12.29 -16.25 -17.09
CA LYS A 77 13.11 -15.80 -18.23
C LYS A 77 14.62 -15.95 -17.97
N LYS A 78 15.08 -15.67 -16.75
CA LYS A 78 16.49 -15.86 -16.38
C LYS A 78 16.91 -17.33 -16.39
N LEU A 79 15.99 -18.22 -16.03
CA LEU A 79 16.24 -19.67 -15.98
C LEU A 79 16.08 -20.34 -17.35
N GLY A 80 15.65 -19.61 -18.38
CA GLY A 80 15.42 -20.14 -19.73
C GLY A 80 14.27 -21.17 -19.77
N LEU A 81 13.31 -21.04 -18.86
CA LEU A 81 12.15 -21.92 -18.75
C LEU A 81 10.94 -21.44 -19.57
N ASP A 82 11.11 -20.38 -20.37
CA ASP A 82 10.10 -19.77 -21.24
C ASP A 82 10.09 -20.34 -22.69
N GLN A 83 10.52 -21.60 -22.86
CA GLN A 83 10.55 -22.28 -24.17
C GLN A 83 9.16 -22.47 -24.80
#